data_AF-A0A931NZQ0-F1
#
_entry.id   AF-A0A931NZQ0-F1
#
_cell.length_a   1.000
_cell.length_b   1.000
_cell.length_c   1.000
_cell.angle_alpha   90.00
_cell.angle_beta   90.00
_cell.angle_gamma   90.00
#
_symmetry.space_group_name_H-M   'P 1'
#
loop_
_entity.id
_entity.type
_entity.pdbx_description
1 polymer ?
#
loop_
_entity_poly.entity_id
_entity_poly.type
_entity_poly.pdbx_seq_one_letter_code
_entity_poly.pdbx_strand_id
1 'polypeptide(L)'
;MTHADVFISYKREDEAVVAKMVSGLEAEGLVVWWDRDIEGASGWRDTIHQRLTSAACVIVVWSSASISGAGEFVQDEAAVAKSRGTLLPVRVDKVDPPLGFGQRQALDLVGWRGNRQDPRFRDVVLAVRALVDGDPIPQPQAPRVRARRRILGGGAVVIAAALLGFVFNLFGAQNAICHGPVRDFCAIVSIGGVPSAEDELAFEQARAEGCDGLRAFIESGRGGVLQFEADRLLSARRTETVTHWTEVERRLPLYEPTLQTGRPTEGAARDEVAAQALRQARQLCSGLAQSDLFREVGTSLETEVADCRDNASGWSCSLEGAAVCSLETRETREVEVCDGVGPAR
;
A
#
# COMPACT_ATOMS: atom_id res chain seq x y z
N MET A 1 57.00 -41.56 30.49
CA MET A 1 56.15 -40.41 30.83
C MET A 1 55.09 -40.31 29.75
N THR A 2 53.84 -40.61 30.09
CA THR A 2 52.71 -40.52 29.16
C THR A 2 52.47 -39.05 28.84
N HIS A 3 52.79 -38.68 27.61
CA HIS A 3 52.55 -37.35 27.10
C HIS A 3 51.04 -37.19 26.88
N ALA A 4 50.45 -36.05 27.26
CA ALA A 4 49.04 -35.82 26.96
C ALA A 4 48.93 -35.34 25.51
N ASP A 5 48.08 -36.00 24.73
CA ASP A 5 47.87 -35.66 23.33
C ASP A 5 46.98 -34.41 23.20
N VAL A 6 46.13 -34.19 24.21
CA VAL A 6 45.14 -33.11 24.24
C VAL A 6 45.29 -32.26 25.50
N PHE A 7 45.42 -30.95 25.34
CA PHE A 7 45.35 -29.96 26.41
C PHE A 7 44.00 -29.22 26.32
N ILE A 8 43.30 -29.01 27.44
CA ILE A 8 42.08 -28.20 27.47
C ILE A 8 42.30 -26.93 28.30
N SER A 9 42.24 -25.78 27.61
CA SER A 9 42.22 -24.44 28.21
C SER A 9 40.78 -24.01 28.44
N TYR A 10 40.44 -23.64 29.68
CA TYR A 10 39.09 -23.25 30.05
C TYR A 10 39.10 -22.35 31.30
N LYS A 11 37.95 -21.73 31.58
CA LYS A 11 37.72 -21.00 32.82
C LYS A 11 37.10 -21.92 33.86
N ARG A 12 37.43 -21.73 35.14
CA ARG A 12 36.89 -22.56 36.25
C ARG A 12 35.36 -22.61 36.26
N GLU A 13 34.70 -21.55 35.83
CA GLU A 13 33.25 -21.46 35.67
C GLU A 13 32.68 -22.51 34.69
N ASP A 14 33.49 -22.98 33.74
CA ASP A 14 33.15 -23.99 32.73
C ASP A 14 33.55 -25.42 33.14
N GLU A 15 34.09 -25.62 34.35
CA GLU A 15 34.60 -26.93 34.82
C GLU A 15 33.58 -28.05 34.65
N ALA A 16 32.30 -27.78 34.93
CA ALA A 16 31.25 -28.80 34.83
C ALA A 16 30.99 -29.30 33.40
N VAL A 17 31.16 -28.44 32.37
CA VAL A 17 31.02 -28.86 30.97
C VAL A 17 32.33 -29.46 30.45
N VAL A 18 33.47 -28.94 30.89
CA VAL A 18 34.79 -29.47 30.54
C VAL A 18 35.02 -30.86 31.11
N ALA A 19 34.62 -31.13 32.36
CA ALA A 19 34.68 -32.46 32.96
C ALA A 19 33.98 -33.53 32.11
N LYS A 20 32.82 -33.17 31.53
CA LYS A 20 32.07 -34.05 30.63
C LYS A 20 32.79 -34.23 29.29
N MET A 21 33.42 -33.18 28.79
CA MET A 21 34.23 -33.21 27.57
C MET A 21 35.43 -34.13 27.75
N VAL A 22 36.17 -33.98 28.85
CA VAL A 22 37.31 -34.83 29.24
C VAL A 22 36.87 -36.29 29.30
N SER A 23 35.84 -36.60 30.08
CA SER A 23 35.32 -37.97 30.19
C SER A 23 34.89 -38.55 28.83
N GLY A 24 34.31 -37.72 27.96
CA GLY A 24 33.93 -38.12 26.61
C GLY A 24 35.13 -38.40 25.70
N LEU A 25 36.19 -37.59 25.77
CA LEU A 25 37.42 -37.73 24.98
C LEU A 25 38.27 -38.92 25.45
N GLU A 26 38.40 -39.11 26.77
CA GLU A 26 39.08 -40.26 27.36
C GLU A 26 38.40 -41.58 26.98
N ALA A 27 37.06 -41.60 26.95
CA ALA A 27 36.32 -42.76 26.48
C ALA A 27 36.52 -43.09 25.00
N GLU A 28 37.04 -42.13 24.21
CA GLU A 28 37.45 -42.30 22.81
C GLU A 28 38.93 -42.68 22.67
N GLY A 29 39.62 -42.95 23.79
CA GLY A 29 41.02 -43.40 23.85
C GLY A 29 42.07 -42.29 23.87
N LEU A 30 41.66 -41.02 24.04
CA LEU A 30 42.56 -39.87 24.03
C LEU A 30 43.13 -39.59 25.42
N VAL A 31 44.41 -39.23 25.50
CA VAL A 31 45.04 -38.77 26.76
C VAL A 31 44.84 -37.27 26.90
N VAL A 32 43.99 -36.87 27.85
CA VAL A 32 43.59 -35.47 28.05
C VAL A 32 44.24 -34.89 29.30
N TRP A 33 44.73 -33.66 29.20
CA TRP A 33 45.24 -32.88 30.32
C TRP A 33 44.41 -31.60 30.51
N TRP A 34 44.02 -31.34 31.76
CA TRP A 34 43.27 -30.17 32.20
C TRP A 34 43.61 -29.88 33.66
N ASP A 35 43.46 -28.63 34.10
CA ASP A 35 44.08 -28.08 35.31
C ASP A 35 43.49 -28.52 36.66
N ARG A 36 42.50 -29.43 36.68
CA ARG A 36 41.90 -29.95 37.92
C ARG A 36 42.89 -30.75 38.78
N ASP A 37 43.96 -31.26 38.16
CA ASP A 37 44.92 -32.17 38.79
C ASP A 37 46.08 -31.47 39.49
N ILE A 38 46.09 -30.14 39.48
CA ILE A 38 47.11 -29.38 40.20
C ILE A 38 46.33 -28.52 41.20
N GLU A 39 46.49 -28.79 42.48
CA GLU A 39 46.15 -27.87 43.56
C GLU A 39 47.43 -27.69 44.38
N GLY A 40 48.03 -26.51 44.31
CA GLY A 40 49.06 -26.06 45.25
C GLY A 40 50.51 -26.53 45.00
N ALA A 41 51.25 -25.86 44.10
CA ALA A 41 52.71 -25.72 44.22
C ALA A 41 53.28 -24.61 43.31
N SER A 42 54.33 -23.93 43.79
CA SER A 42 55.21 -23.06 43.01
C SER A 42 55.86 -23.85 41.86
N GLY A 43 55.47 -23.57 40.62
CA GLY A 43 55.81 -24.36 39.42
C GLY A 43 54.63 -24.58 38.46
N TRP A 44 53.44 -24.13 38.87
CA TRP A 44 52.18 -24.15 38.11
C TRP A 44 52.32 -23.67 36.66
N ARG A 45 52.86 -22.45 36.49
CA ARG A 45 52.94 -21.79 35.18
C ARG A 45 53.89 -22.49 34.24
N ASP A 46 55.02 -22.97 34.75
CA ASP A 46 56.01 -23.70 33.93
C ASP A 46 55.44 -25.06 33.49
N THR A 47 54.69 -25.74 34.36
CA THR A 47 54.03 -27.00 34.04
C THR A 47 52.92 -26.80 33.00
N ILE A 48 52.06 -25.79 33.16
CA ILE A 48 51.05 -25.45 32.16
C ILE A 48 51.70 -25.11 30.83
N HIS A 49 52.71 -24.23 30.83
CA HIS A 49 53.38 -23.82 29.61
C HIS A 49 54.04 -25.00 28.91
N GLN A 50 54.69 -25.89 29.67
CA GLN A 50 55.26 -27.13 29.14
C GLN A 50 54.18 -28.03 28.53
N ARG A 51 53.04 -28.24 29.19
CA ARG A 51 51.94 -29.08 28.68
C ARG A 51 51.27 -28.46 27.47
N LEU A 52 51.02 -27.16 27.51
CA LEU A 52 50.48 -26.40 26.39
C LEU A 52 51.39 -26.53 25.16
N THR A 53 52.70 -26.29 25.32
CA THR A 53 53.69 -26.30 24.21
C THR A 53 54.02 -27.68 23.67
N SER A 54 53.65 -28.73 24.38
CA SER A 54 53.95 -30.11 23.99
C SER A 54 52.72 -30.87 23.48
N ALA A 55 51.49 -30.45 23.86
CA ALA A 55 50.25 -31.05 23.36
C ALA A 55 50.12 -30.95 21.84
N ALA A 56 49.61 -32.03 21.23
CA ALA A 56 49.34 -32.12 19.79
C ALA A 56 48.04 -31.40 19.42
N CYS A 57 47.04 -31.41 20.31
CA CYS A 57 45.81 -30.63 20.19
C CYS A 57 45.59 -29.77 21.45
N VAL A 58 45.30 -28.48 21.27
CA VAL A 58 44.90 -27.59 22.37
C VAL A 58 43.46 -27.17 22.13
N ILE A 59 42.54 -27.70 22.93
CA ILE A 59 41.14 -27.28 22.94
C ILE A 59 41.02 -26.01 23.76
N VAL A 60 40.51 -24.94 23.18
CA VAL A 60 40.19 -23.70 23.90
C VAL A 60 38.68 -23.57 24.01
N VAL A 61 38.19 -23.47 25.24
CA VAL A 61 36.76 -23.39 25.56
C VAL A 61 36.32 -21.93 25.65
N TRP A 62 35.53 -21.51 24.66
CA TRP A 62 34.92 -20.19 24.60
C TRP A 62 33.56 -20.16 25.32
N SER A 63 33.55 -19.49 26.45
CA SER A 63 32.39 -19.10 27.26
C SER A 63 32.37 -17.59 27.50
N SER A 64 31.27 -17.10 28.08
CA SER A 64 31.13 -15.71 28.54
C SER A 64 32.25 -15.31 29.52
N ALA A 65 32.74 -16.26 30.33
CA ALA A 65 33.84 -16.05 31.26
C ALA A 65 35.20 -15.94 30.53
N SER A 66 35.44 -16.80 29.53
CA SER A 66 36.72 -16.86 28.79
C SER A 66 37.00 -15.63 27.92
N ILE A 67 35.95 -14.98 27.40
CA ILE A 67 36.07 -13.79 26.55
C ILE A 67 36.13 -12.49 27.37
N SER A 68 35.81 -12.56 28.66
CA SER A 68 35.88 -11.42 29.57
C SER A 68 37.34 -11.06 29.90
N GLY A 69 37.57 -9.89 30.51
CA GLY A 69 38.90 -9.50 30.97
C GLY A 69 39.51 -10.46 32.00
N ALA A 70 38.69 -11.22 32.75
CA ALA A 70 39.18 -12.25 33.67
C ALA A 70 39.66 -13.53 32.94
N GLY A 71 39.48 -13.62 31.62
CA GLY A 71 39.87 -14.74 30.76
C GLY A 71 41.13 -14.51 29.94
N GLU A 72 41.90 -13.44 30.21
CA GLU A 72 43.14 -13.10 29.50
C GLU A 72 44.10 -14.30 29.35
N PHE A 73 44.28 -15.09 30.41
CA PHE A 73 45.12 -16.28 30.38
C PHE A 73 44.66 -17.33 29.33
N VAL A 74 43.35 -17.57 29.22
CA VAL A 74 42.78 -18.49 28.21
C VAL A 74 43.01 -17.95 26.79
N GLN A 75 42.96 -16.62 26.63
CA GLN A 75 43.23 -15.96 25.35
C GLN A 75 44.71 -16.03 24.97
N ASP A 76 45.61 -15.89 25.94
CA ASP A 76 47.07 -16.04 25.74
C ASP A 76 47.42 -17.48 25.35
N GLU A 77 46.87 -18.47 26.06
CA GLU A 77 47.06 -19.89 25.71
C GLU A 77 46.52 -20.21 24.31
N ALA A 78 45.38 -19.62 23.94
CA ALA A 78 44.83 -19.72 22.60
C ALA A 78 45.77 -19.11 21.55
N ALA A 79 46.43 -17.98 21.85
CA ALA A 79 47.39 -17.36 20.95
C ALA A 79 48.61 -18.26 20.71
N VAL A 80 49.15 -18.86 21.77
CA VAL A 80 50.26 -19.82 21.68
C VAL A 80 49.84 -21.04 20.85
N ALA A 81 48.69 -21.64 21.15
CA ALA A 81 48.18 -22.78 20.39
C ALA A 81 47.90 -22.45 18.91
N LYS A 82 47.39 -21.25 18.64
CA LYS A 82 47.14 -20.79 17.27
C LYS A 82 48.44 -20.68 16.49
N SER A 83 49.48 -20.09 17.09
CA SER A 83 50.79 -19.91 16.45
C SER A 83 51.45 -21.24 16.08
N ARG A 84 51.19 -22.30 16.89
CA ARG A 84 51.67 -23.66 16.66
C ARG A 84 50.79 -24.48 15.72
N GLY A 85 49.64 -23.96 15.33
CA GLY A 85 48.68 -24.68 14.49
C GLY A 85 47.89 -25.78 15.21
N THR A 86 48.01 -25.92 16.53
CA THR A 86 47.38 -26.97 17.35
C THR A 86 46.04 -26.55 17.98
N LEU A 87 45.60 -25.31 17.74
CA LEU A 87 44.36 -24.75 18.31
C LEU A 87 43.10 -25.40 17.74
N LEU A 88 42.26 -25.95 18.62
CA LEU A 88 40.87 -26.32 18.37
C LEU A 88 39.91 -25.44 19.18
N PRO A 89 39.29 -24.42 18.59
CA PRO A 89 38.34 -23.57 19.30
C PRO A 89 37.00 -24.29 19.47
N VAL A 90 36.46 -24.32 20.68
CA VAL A 90 35.16 -24.92 21.03
C VAL A 90 34.34 -23.92 21.84
N ARG A 91 33.09 -23.62 21.45
CA ARG A 91 32.21 -22.74 22.24
C ARG A 91 31.21 -23.53 23.06
N VAL A 92 31.03 -23.14 24.31
CA VAL A 92 30.03 -23.72 25.24
C VAL A 92 28.91 -22.73 25.57
N ASP A 93 29.16 -21.43 25.36
CA ASP A 93 28.14 -20.37 25.38
C ASP A 93 27.89 -19.78 23.99
N LYS A 94 26.81 -19.00 23.87
CA LYS A 94 26.52 -18.18 22.68
C LYS A 94 27.41 -16.94 22.64
N VAL A 95 28.70 -17.17 22.51
CA VAL A 95 29.73 -16.13 22.40
C VAL A 95 30.52 -16.30 21.12
N ASP A 96 31.02 -15.19 20.60
CA ASP A 96 31.96 -15.19 19.49
C ASP A 96 33.39 -15.21 20.03
N PRO A 97 34.29 -16.05 19.48
CA PRO A 97 35.70 -16.02 19.85
C PRO A 97 36.30 -14.62 19.64
N PRO A 98 37.23 -14.16 20.50
CA PRO A 98 37.84 -12.84 20.35
C PRO A 98 38.52 -12.63 19.00
N LEU A 99 38.68 -11.36 18.61
CA LEU A 99 39.35 -10.98 17.37
C LEU A 99 40.74 -11.63 17.28
N GLY A 100 41.03 -12.25 16.14
CA GLY A 100 42.24 -13.04 15.95
C GLY A 100 42.02 -14.55 16.05
N PHE A 101 40.96 -15.04 16.69
CA PHE A 101 40.70 -16.49 16.81
C PHE A 101 39.62 -17.02 15.85
N GLY A 102 38.82 -16.14 15.25
CA GLY A 102 37.73 -16.50 14.32
C GLY A 102 38.16 -17.08 12.95
N GLN A 103 39.46 -17.11 12.64
CA GLN A 103 39.97 -17.71 11.39
C GLN A 103 39.84 -19.24 11.36
N ARG A 104 39.77 -19.89 12.53
CA ARG A 104 39.40 -21.30 12.66
C ARG A 104 37.96 -21.37 13.15
N GLN A 105 37.11 -22.10 12.43
CA GLN A 105 35.70 -22.23 12.79
C GLN A 105 35.57 -22.92 14.15
N ALA A 106 35.05 -22.20 15.15
CA ALA A 106 34.80 -22.77 16.47
C ALA A 106 33.70 -23.84 16.40
N LEU A 107 33.97 -25.01 16.98
CA LEU A 107 33.00 -26.08 17.11
C LEU A 107 31.98 -25.74 18.20
N ASP A 108 30.71 -26.03 17.95
CA ASP A 108 29.59 -25.58 18.78
C ASP A 108 29.11 -26.68 19.73
N LEU A 109 29.36 -26.51 21.03
CA LEU A 109 28.82 -27.34 22.10
C LEU A 109 27.81 -26.59 22.98
N VAL A 110 27.21 -25.51 22.50
CA VAL A 110 26.24 -24.73 23.27
C VAL A 110 25.06 -25.62 23.69
N GLY A 111 24.82 -25.69 25.00
CA GLY A 111 23.78 -26.54 25.59
C GLY A 111 24.02 -28.04 25.48
N TRP A 112 25.23 -28.49 25.11
CA TRP A 112 25.62 -29.89 25.19
C TRP A 112 25.70 -30.34 26.67
N ARG A 113 25.21 -31.55 26.96
CA ARG A 113 25.04 -32.06 28.33
C ARG A 113 25.84 -33.32 28.64
N GLY A 114 26.83 -33.68 27.81
CA GLY A 114 27.65 -34.89 27.98
C GLY A 114 27.24 -36.09 27.13
N ASN A 115 26.28 -35.94 26.21
CA ASN A 115 25.91 -37.04 25.32
C ASN A 115 27.01 -37.30 24.28
N ARG A 116 27.73 -38.42 24.40
CA ARG A 116 28.81 -38.83 23.49
C ARG A 116 28.34 -39.10 22.06
N GLN A 117 27.06 -39.44 21.87
CA GLN A 117 26.48 -39.65 20.55
C GLN A 117 26.01 -38.35 19.88
N ASP A 118 26.09 -37.20 20.57
CA ASP A 118 25.76 -35.90 19.97
C ASP A 118 26.69 -35.64 18.76
N PRO A 119 26.16 -35.40 17.55
CA PRO A 119 26.97 -35.15 16.38
C PRO A 119 27.99 -34.00 16.58
N ARG A 120 27.64 -32.99 17.38
CA ARG A 120 28.53 -31.86 17.70
C ARG A 120 29.73 -32.29 18.51
N PHE A 121 29.53 -33.22 19.45
CA PHE A 121 30.64 -33.79 20.21
C PHE A 121 31.48 -34.75 19.36
N ARG A 122 30.86 -35.51 18.46
CA ARG A 122 31.59 -36.37 17.51
C ARG A 122 32.49 -35.56 16.58
N ASP A 123 32.05 -34.37 16.14
CA ASP A 123 32.90 -33.45 15.37
C ASP A 123 34.12 -32.98 16.17
N VAL A 124 33.95 -32.71 17.47
CA VAL A 124 35.08 -32.40 18.37
C VAL A 124 36.06 -33.57 18.41
N VAL A 125 35.58 -34.80 18.62
CA VAL A 125 36.44 -35.99 18.64
C VAL A 125 37.20 -36.17 17.31
N LEU A 126 36.52 -36.00 16.17
CA LEU A 126 37.14 -36.11 14.85
C LEU A 126 38.20 -35.02 14.62
N ALA A 127 37.92 -33.78 15.03
CA ALA A 127 38.86 -32.68 14.89
C ALA A 127 40.08 -32.86 15.81
N VAL A 128 39.88 -33.37 17.03
CA VAL A 128 40.97 -33.70 17.95
C VAL A 128 41.86 -34.79 17.36
N ARG A 129 41.27 -35.89 16.85
CA ARG A 129 42.05 -36.98 16.23
C ARG A 129 42.87 -36.47 15.04
N ALA A 130 42.26 -35.69 14.16
CA ALA A 130 42.99 -35.11 13.03
C ALA A 130 44.17 -34.24 13.48
N LEU A 131 43.99 -33.40 14.52
CA LEU A 131 45.09 -32.59 15.06
C LEU A 131 46.18 -33.43 15.73
N VAL A 132 45.82 -34.52 16.41
CA VAL A 132 46.78 -35.45 17.04
C VAL A 132 47.57 -36.22 15.99
N ASP A 133 46.90 -36.67 14.93
CA ASP A 133 47.49 -37.46 13.85
C ASP A 133 48.25 -36.58 12.82
N GLY A 134 48.14 -35.25 12.90
CA GLY A 134 48.73 -34.30 11.96
C GLY A 134 47.98 -34.18 10.63
N ASP A 135 46.76 -34.70 10.59
CA ASP A 135 45.88 -34.71 9.43
C ASP A 135 45.05 -33.41 9.31
N PRO A 136 44.58 -33.08 8.10
CA PRO A 136 43.66 -31.96 7.91
C PRO A 136 42.35 -32.19 8.65
N ILE A 137 41.92 -31.19 9.45
CA ILE A 137 40.68 -31.24 10.23
C ILE A 137 39.48 -31.48 9.31
N PRO A 138 38.69 -32.56 9.52
CA PRO A 138 37.48 -32.82 8.75
C PRO A 138 36.46 -31.68 8.90
N GLN A 139 35.70 -31.42 7.84
CA GLN A 139 34.59 -30.49 7.91
C GLN A 139 33.53 -31.01 8.91
N PRO A 140 33.08 -30.19 9.88
CA PRO A 140 32.12 -30.62 10.89
C PRO A 140 30.80 -31.09 10.25
N GLN A 141 30.36 -32.30 10.63
CA GLN A 141 29.18 -32.97 10.07
C GLN A 141 27.93 -32.76 10.93
N ALA A 142 28.08 -32.26 12.17
CA ALA A 142 26.98 -31.98 13.07
C ALA A 142 25.96 -31.10 12.34
N PRO A 143 24.72 -31.55 12.19
CA PRO A 143 23.86 -30.90 11.23
C PRO A 143 23.46 -29.52 11.78
N ARG A 144 23.18 -28.59 10.88
CA ARG A 144 22.30 -27.44 11.13
C ARG A 144 20.87 -27.94 11.44
N VAL A 145 20.70 -28.82 12.44
CA VAL A 145 19.51 -29.67 12.69
C VAL A 145 18.28 -28.83 13.02
N ARG A 146 18.43 -27.59 13.49
CA ARG A 146 17.29 -26.67 13.68
C ARG A 146 16.81 -26.00 12.38
N ALA A 147 17.64 -25.94 11.33
CA ALA A 147 17.22 -25.40 10.04
C ALA A 147 16.51 -26.43 9.16
N ARG A 148 16.91 -27.71 9.24
CA ARG A 148 16.42 -28.74 8.29
C ARG A 148 15.00 -29.27 8.59
N ARG A 149 14.50 -29.14 9.83
CA ARG A 149 13.13 -29.57 10.19
C ARG A 149 12.03 -28.57 9.84
N ARG A 150 12.36 -27.35 9.39
CA ARG A 150 11.39 -26.37 8.87
C ARG A 150 11.33 -26.31 7.34
N ILE A 151 12.27 -26.94 6.62
CA ILE A 151 12.42 -26.75 5.17
C ILE A 151 11.76 -27.87 4.33
N LEU A 152 11.49 -29.05 4.90
CA LEU A 152 10.83 -30.14 4.16
C LEU A 152 9.32 -29.95 3.93
N GLY A 153 8.68 -28.94 4.56
CA GLY A 153 7.33 -28.48 4.20
C GLY A 153 7.32 -27.24 3.30
N GLY A 154 8.45 -26.57 3.12
CA GLY A 154 8.53 -25.27 2.41
C GLY A 154 9.26 -25.33 1.07
N GLY A 155 10.19 -26.27 0.84
CA GLY A 155 11.02 -26.27 -0.37
C GLY A 155 10.25 -26.58 -1.66
N ALA A 156 9.34 -27.56 -1.64
CA ALA A 156 8.47 -27.83 -2.78
C ALA A 156 7.50 -26.68 -3.03
N VAL A 157 7.02 -26.02 -1.97
CA VAL A 157 6.16 -24.83 -2.07
C VAL A 157 6.93 -23.62 -2.58
N VAL A 158 8.19 -23.41 -2.20
CA VAL A 158 8.98 -22.24 -2.64
C VAL A 158 9.50 -22.43 -4.06
N ILE A 159 9.89 -23.63 -4.49
CA ILE A 159 10.24 -23.87 -5.89
C ILE A 159 8.98 -23.89 -6.75
N ALA A 160 7.87 -24.48 -6.29
CA ALA A 160 6.59 -24.36 -6.99
C ALA A 160 6.02 -22.94 -6.94
N ALA A 161 6.27 -22.12 -5.91
CA ALA A 161 5.81 -20.72 -5.81
C ALA A 161 6.78 -19.74 -6.48
N ALA A 162 8.05 -20.10 -6.67
CA ALA A 162 8.99 -19.35 -7.49
C ALA A 162 8.82 -19.72 -8.97
N LEU A 163 8.51 -20.98 -9.30
CA LEU A 163 8.12 -21.39 -10.65
C LEU A 163 6.69 -20.95 -10.98
N LEU A 164 5.72 -21.02 -10.06
CA LEU A 164 4.44 -20.32 -10.19
C LEU A 164 4.72 -18.82 -10.23
N GLY A 165 5.53 -18.25 -9.35
CA GLY A 165 5.78 -16.80 -9.33
C GLY A 165 6.47 -16.27 -10.58
N PHE A 166 7.27 -17.10 -11.27
CA PHE A 166 7.93 -16.80 -12.53
C PHE A 166 7.03 -17.08 -13.74
N VAL A 167 6.20 -18.14 -13.70
CA VAL A 167 5.16 -18.43 -14.72
C VAL A 167 3.96 -17.46 -14.60
N PHE A 168 3.62 -17.03 -13.39
CA PHE A 168 2.56 -16.05 -13.05
C PHE A 168 3.06 -14.59 -13.15
N ASN A 169 4.37 -14.37 -13.29
CA ASN A 169 4.94 -13.08 -13.71
C ASN A 169 4.78 -12.81 -15.22
N LEU A 170 4.18 -13.74 -15.97
CA LEU A 170 3.86 -13.54 -17.37
C LEU A 170 2.48 -12.87 -17.51
N PHE A 171 2.30 -11.70 -16.88
CA PHE A 171 1.21 -10.70 -17.09
C PHE A 171 -0.28 -11.13 -17.02
N GLY A 172 -0.64 -12.42 -16.97
CA GLY A 172 -2.03 -12.88 -17.08
C GLY A 172 -2.70 -13.32 -15.77
N ALA A 173 -1.93 -13.83 -14.80
CA ALA A 173 -2.53 -14.52 -13.66
C ALA A 173 -2.75 -13.64 -12.41
N GLN A 174 -1.98 -12.55 -12.24
CA GLN A 174 -2.27 -11.54 -11.21
C GLN A 174 -3.64 -10.89 -11.43
N ASN A 175 -3.99 -10.61 -12.70
CA ASN A 175 -5.28 -10.04 -13.07
C ASN A 175 -6.43 -11.00 -12.71
N ALA A 176 -6.30 -12.29 -13.05
CA ALA A 176 -7.34 -13.29 -12.76
C ALA A 176 -7.58 -13.52 -11.25
N ILE A 177 -6.55 -13.40 -10.42
CA ILE A 177 -6.66 -13.60 -8.95
C ILE A 177 -7.29 -12.36 -8.29
N CYS A 178 -6.82 -11.16 -8.64
CA CYS A 178 -7.31 -9.93 -8.03
C CYS A 178 -8.69 -9.50 -8.55
N HIS A 179 -9.13 -9.95 -9.73
CA HIS A 179 -10.52 -9.83 -10.16
C HIS A 179 -11.43 -10.98 -9.67
N GLY A 180 -10.93 -11.83 -8.75
CA GLY A 180 -11.63 -13.00 -8.22
C GLY A 180 -11.93 -12.93 -6.71
N PRO A 181 -11.87 -14.06 -5.98
CA PRO A 181 -12.37 -14.14 -4.59
C PRO A 181 -11.54 -13.39 -3.54
N VAL A 182 -10.36 -12.85 -3.92
CA VAL A 182 -9.47 -12.07 -3.03
C VAL A 182 -9.37 -10.60 -3.44
N ARG A 183 -10.34 -10.12 -4.24
CA ARG A 183 -10.39 -8.75 -4.77
C ARG A 183 -10.22 -7.66 -3.71
N ASP A 184 -10.99 -7.74 -2.62
CA ASP A 184 -10.98 -6.72 -1.56
C ASP A 184 -9.62 -6.66 -0.86
N PHE A 185 -8.98 -7.81 -0.67
CA PHE A 185 -7.63 -7.86 -0.14
C PHE A 185 -6.64 -7.20 -1.10
N CYS A 186 -6.69 -7.52 -2.41
CA CYS A 186 -5.85 -6.88 -3.42
C CYS A 186 -6.02 -5.36 -3.45
N ALA A 187 -7.25 -4.85 -3.29
CA ALA A 187 -7.52 -3.41 -3.21
C ALA A 187 -6.88 -2.77 -1.95
N ILE A 188 -7.01 -3.40 -0.78
CA ILE A 188 -6.41 -2.91 0.47
C ILE A 188 -4.88 -2.81 0.37
N VAL A 189 -4.23 -3.79 -0.27
CA VAL A 189 -2.77 -3.81 -0.41
C VAL A 189 -2.27 -3.16 -1.70
N SER A 190 -3.15 -2.54 -2.51
CA SER A 190 -2.83 -1.88 -3.78
C SER A 190 -2.08 -2.78 -4.79
N ILE A 191 -2.52 -4.03 -4.93
CA ILE A 191 -1.93 -5.01 -5.86
C ILE A 191 -2.92 -5.34 -6.99
N GLY A 192 -2.41 -5.49 -8.21
CA GLY A 192 -3.20 -6.01 -9.34
C GLY A 192 -4.12 -5.00 -10.01
N GLY A 193 -3.99 -3.69 -9.73
CA GLY A 193 -4.77 -2.65 -10.40
C GLY A 193 -6.27 -2.76 -10.13
N VAL A 194 -6.64 -3.14 -8.89
CA VAL A 194 -8.04 -3.19 -8.45
C VAL A 194 -8.33 -1.96 -7.60
N PRO A 195 -9.34 -1.15 -7.94
CA PRO A 195 -9.75 -0.02 -7.11
C PRO A 195 -10.38 -0.49 -5.79
N SER A 196 -10.31 0.35 -4.75
CA SER A 196 -11.06 0.09 -3.53
C SER A 196 -12.56 0.24 -3.77
N ALA A 197 -13.39 -0.39 -2.94
CA ALA A 197 -14.84 -0.23 -3.01
C ALA A 197 -15.27 1.23 -2.82
N GLU A 198 -14.52 2.00 -2.04
CA GLU A 198 -14.76 3.43 -1.86
C GLU A 198 -14.45 4.22 -3.15
N ASP A 199 -13.34 3.92 -3.81
CA ASP A 199 -12.96 4.59 -5.05
C ASP A 199 -13.92 4.25 -6.20
N GLU A 200 -14.43 3.01 -6.26
CA GLU A 200 -15.46 2.64 -7.23
C GLU A 200 -16.76 3.41 -7.02
N LEU A 201 -17.26 3.49 -5.78
CA LEU A 201 -18.47 4.25 -5.49
C LEU A 201 -18.29 5.74 -5.82
N ALA A 202 -17.13 6.31 -5.46
CA ALA A 202 -16.81 7.69 -5.80
C ALA A 202 -16.74 7.91 -7.32
N PHE A 203 -16.17 6.96 -8.06
CA PHE A 203 -16.11 7.02 -9.52
C PHE A 203 -17.48 6.86 -10.18
N GLU A 204 -18.34 5.98 -9.68
CA GLU A 204 -19.72 5.84 -10.17
C GLU A 204 -20.53 7.13 -9.94
N GLN A 205 -20.40 7.76 -8.78
CA GLN A 205 -21.00 9.06 -8.49
C GLN A 205 -20.48 10.14 -9.46
N ALA A 206 -19.16 10.22 -9.64
CA ALA A 206 -18.53 11.16 -10.56
C ALA A 206 -19.00 10.97 -12.01
N ARG A 207 -19.22 9.72 -12.45
CA ARG A 207 -19.80 9.43 -13.77
C ARG A 207 -21.24 9.91 -13.89
N ALA A 208 -22.05 9.77 -12.84
CA ALA A 208 -23.44 10.23 -12.82
C ALA A 208 -23.55 11.77 -12.84
N GLU A 209 -22.57 12.47 -12.26
CA GLU A 209 -22.44 13.93 -12.32
C GLU A 209 -21.92 14.46 -13.68
N GLY A 210 -21.52 13.57 -14.59
CA GLY A 210 -21.06 13.92 -15.93
C GLY A 210 -19.60 14.38 -16.00
N CYS A 211 -19.28 15.23 -16.97
CA CYS A 211 -17.90 15.63 -17.23
C CYS A 211 -17.27 16.39 -16.05
N ASP A 212 -18.03 17.23 -15.34
CA ASP A 212 -17.53 17.99 -14.19
C ASP A 212 -17.24 17.09 -13.00
N GLY A 213 -18.10 16.10 -12.73
CA GLY A 213 -17.85 15.08 -11.70
C GLY A 213 -16.57 14.30 -11.96
N LEU A 214 -16.34 13.87 -13.21
CA LEU A 214 -15.11 13.17 -13.60
C LEU A 214 -13.84 14.01 -13.40
N ARG A 215 -13.88 15.33 -13.67
CA ARG A 215 -12.75 16.23 -13.38
C ARG A 215 -12.51 16.36 -11.89
N ALA A 216 -13.57 16.60 -11.12
CA ALA A 216 -13.49 16.73 -9.67
C ALA A 216 -12.93 15.44 -9.04
N PHE A 217 -13.29 14.27 -9.56
CA PHE A 217 -12.74 12.98 -9.14
C PHE A 217 -11.22 12.91 -9.35
N ILE A 218 -10.72 13.32 -10.51
CA ILE A 218 -9.26 13.37 -10.79
C ILE A 218 -8.57 14.37 -9.85
N GLU A 219 -9.13 15.57 -9.69
CA GLU A 219 -8.59 16.63 -8.84
C GLU A 219 -8.56 16.25 -7.35
N SER A 220 -9.50 15.42 -6.90
CA SER A 220 -9.55 14.93 -5.51
C SER A 220 -8.35 14.06 -5.12
N GLY A 221 -7.54 13.60 -6.09
CA GLY A 221 -6.43 12.68 -5.86
C GLY A 221 -6.86 11.23 -5.60
N ARG A 222 -8.17 10.94 -5.64
CA ARG A 222 -8.73 9.57 -5.56
C ARG A 222 -8.61 8.77 -6.87
N GLY A 223 -8.06 9.39 -7.92
CA GLY A 223 -7.93 8.81 -9.25
C GLY A 223 -7.29 7.42 -9.25
N GLY A 224 -6.17 7.24 -8.55
CA GLY A 224 -5.52 5.94 -8.36
C GLY A 224 -5.55 5.03 -9.60
N VAL A 225 -6.20 3.88 -9.47
CA VAL A 225 -6.40 2.89 -10.55
C VAL A 225 -7.39 3.37 -11.62
N LEU A 226 -8.41 4.14 -11.23
CA LEU A 226 -9.51 4.59 -12.10
C LEU A 226 -9.18 5.87 -12.89
N GLN A 227 -8.03 6.49 -12.63
CA GLN A 227 -7.64 7.74 -13.28
C GLN A 227 -7.59 7.62 -14.80
N PHE A 228 -7.00 6.54 -15.31
CA PHE A 228 -6.93 6.28 -16.75
C PHE A 228 -8.33 6.15 -17.38
N GLU A 229 -9.27 5.52 -16.67
CA GLU A 229 -10.64 5.37 -17.16
C GLU A 229 -11.39 6.71 -17.12
N ALA A 230 -11.20 7.52 -16.07
CA ALA A 230 -11.73 8.88 -16.00
C ALA A 230 -11.22 9.75 -17.17
N ASP A 231 -9.92 9.73 -17.42
CA ASP A 231 -9.28 10.44 -18.54
C ASP A 231 -9.80 9.94 -19.89
N ARG A 232 -10.00 8.63 -20.05
CA ARG A 232 -10.58 8.04 -21.27
C ARG A 232 -11.98 8.58 -21.52
N LEU A 233 -12.85 8.62 -20.51
CA LEU A 233 -14.21 9.15 -20.62
C LEU A 233 -14.21 10.65 -20.95
N LEU A 234 -13.34 11.44 -20.31
CA LEU A 234 -13.19 12.86 -20.59
C LEU A 234 -12.63 13.14 -22.00
N SER A 235 -11.75 12.29 -22.49
CA SER A 235 -11.19 12.37 -23.85
C SER A 235 -12.23 12.03 -24.93
N ALA A 236 -13.21 11.19 -24.59
CA ALA A 236 -14.32 10.81 -25.44
C ALA A 236 -15.53 11.78 -25.34
N ARG A 237 -15.38 12.92 -24.65
CA ARG A 237 -16.47 13.89 -24.49
C ARG A 237 -16.97 14.40 -25.83
N ARG A 238 -18.28 14.58 -25.92
CA ARG A 238 -18.94 15.23 -27.05
C ARG A 238 -19.63 16.50 -26.59
N THR A 239 -19.67 17.50 -27.46
CA THR A 239 -20.44 18.71 -27.20
C THR A 239 -21.84 18.50 -27.76
N GLU A 240 -22.86 18.62 -26.91
CA GLU A 240 -24.26 18.65 -27.32
C GLU A 240 -24.80 20.08 -27.17
N THR A 241 -25.58 20.51 -28.16
CA THR A 241 -26.27 21.80 -28.08
C THR A 241 -27.62 21.59 -27.38
N VAL A 242 -27.73 22.07 -26.16
CA VAL A 242 -28.99 22.05 -25.41
C VAL A 242 -29.69 23.39 -25.59
N THR A 243 -30.98 23.33 -25.91
CA THR A 243 -31.84 24.50 -26.01
C THR A 243 -32.52 24.72 -24.66
N HIS A 244 -32.30 25.87 -24.04
CA HIS A 244 -33.02 26.33 -22.87
C HIS A 244 -34.00 27.45 -23.25
N TRP A 245 -35.18 27.42 -22.65
CA TRP A 245 -36.21 28.42 -22.85
C TRP A 245 -36.32 29.24 -21.57
N THR A 246 -35.98 30.52 -21.65
CA THR A 246 -36.02 31.44 -20.50
C THR A 246 -37.19 32.38 -20.64
N GLU A 247 -38.01 32.50 -19.60
CA GLU A 247 -39.14 33.42 -19.60
C GLU A 247 -38.68 34.89 -19.58
N VAL A 248 -39.28 35.71 -20.43
CA VAL A 248 -39.02 37.14 -20.55
C VAL A 248 -40.31 37.89 -20.87
N GLU A 249 -40.48 39.06 -20.27
CA GLU A 249 -41.58 39.96 -20.59
C GLU A 249 -41.12 41.09 -21.49
N ARG A 250 -41.93 41.40 -22.51
CA ARG A 250 -41.75 42.58 -23.37
C ARG A 250 -42.99 43.44 -23.30
N ARG A 251 -42.79 44.72 -22.97
CA ARG A 251 -43.83 45.74 -23.02
C ARG A 251 -43.79 46.44 -24.37
N LEU A 252 -44.88 46.39 -25.11
CA LEU A 252 -45.05 47.10 -26.38
C LEU A 252 -46.06 48.23 -26.19
N PRO A 253 -45.79 49.44 -26.72
CA PRO A 253 -46.73 50.53 -26.64
C PRO A 253 -48.03 50.15 -27.38
N LEU A 254 -49.16 50.41 -26.74
CA LEU A 254 -50.49 50.14 -27.26
C LEU A 254 -51.30 51.43 -27.21
N TYR A 255 -51.80 51.85 -28.35
CA TYR A 255 -52.69 53.00 -28.46
C TYR A 255 -53.87 52.61 -29.31
N GLU A 256 -55.07 52.76 -28.75
CA GLU A 256 -56.30 52.72 -29.52
C GLU A 256 -56.92 54.10 -29.63
N PRO A 257 -57.07 54.62 -30.87
CA PRO A 257 -57.70 55.90 -31.10
C PRO A 257 -59.18 55.84 -30.70
N THR A 258 -59.79 57.01 -30.52
CA THR A 258 -61.18 57.14 -30.09
C THR A 258 -62.12 56.28 -30.95
N LEU A 259 -62.69 55.24 -30.35
CA LEU A 259 -63.60 54.31 -30.99
C LEU A 259 -65.05 54.70 -30.65
N GLN A 260 -65.89 54.83 -31.68
CA GLN A 260 -67.33 54.97 -31.50
C GLN A 260 -67.95 53.59 -31.25
N THR A 261 -68.30 53.30 -29.99
CA THR A 261 -68.75 51.95 -29.58
C THR A 261 -70.23 51.69 -29.87
N GLY A 262 -71.06 52.74 -29.89
CA GLY A 262 -72.52 52.60 -29.97
C GLY A 262 -73.16 52.00 -28.72
N ARG A 263 -72.39 51.79 -27.64
CA ARG A 263 -72.87 51.19 -26.39
C ARG A 263 -73.67 52.20 -25.57
N PRO A 264 -74.71 51.75 -24.84
CA PRO A 264 -75.60 52.63 -24.08
C PRO A 264 -75.02 53.11 -22.74
N THR A 265 -74.02 52.42 -22.19
CA THR A 265 -73.38 52.76 -20.91
C THR A 265 -71.88 52.91 -21.06
N GLU A 266 -71.29 53.76 -20.23
CA GLU A 266 -69.84 53.96 -20.18
C GLU A 266 -69.10 52.63 -19.90
N GLY A 267 -69.57 51.84 -18.94
CA GLY A 267 -68.97 50.54 -18.62
C GLY A 267 -68.92 49.58 -19.82
N ALA A 268 -70.02 49.47 -20.57
CA ALA A 268 -70.05 48.62 -21.76
C ALA A 268 -69.16 49.14 -22.89
N ALA A 269 -69.00 50.46 -23.01
CA ALA A 269 -68.08 51.07 -23.97
C ALA A 269 -66.61 50.82 -23.59
N ARG A 270 -66.29 50.94 -22.28
CA ARG A 270 -64.96 50.61 -21.74
C ARG A 270 -64.62 49.14 -21.99
N ASP A 271 -65.54 48.22 -21.74
CA ASP A 271 -65.35 46.78 -21.99
C ASP A 271 -65.10 46.49 -23.47
N GLU A 272 -65.81 47.17 -24.39
CA GLU A 272 -65.61 46.98 -25.83
C GLU A 272 -64.25 47.48 -26.31
N VAL A 273 -63.81 48.66 -25.86
CA VAL A 273 -62.48 49.19 -26.18
C VAL A 273 -61.38 48.33 -25.57
N ALA A 274 -61.53 47.88 -24.31
CA ALA A 274 -60.58 46.96 -23.69
C ALA A 274 -60.50 45.63 -24.45
N ALA A 275 -61.65 45.09 -24.90
CA ALA A 275 -61.67 43.89 -25.72
C ALA A 275 -60.99 44.08 -27.09
N GLN A 276 -61.10 45.27 -27.69
CA GLN A 276 -60.40 45.60 -28.92
C GLN A 276 -58.89 45.76 -28.70
N ALA A 277 -58.49 46.51 -27.68
CA ALA A 277 -57.10 46.65 -27.26
C ALA A 277 -56.44 45.30 -26.99
N LEU A 278 -57.16 44.36 -26.36
CA LEU A 278 -56.66 43.00 -26.14
C LEU A 278 -56.46 42.22 -27.45
N ARG A 279 -57.32 42.42 -28.46
CA ARG A 279 -57.12 41.81 -29.79
C ARG A 279 -55.88 42.38 -30.48
N GLN A 280 -55.70 43.70 -30.43
CA GLN A 280 -54.52 44.36 -30.99
C GLN A 280 -53.24 43.93 -30.25
N ALA A 281 -53.26 43.85 -28.93
CA ALA A 281 -52.16 43.35 -28.12
C ALA A 281 -51.75 41.92 -28.52
N ARG A 282 -52.71 41.01 -28.71
CA ARG A 282 -52.43 39.65 -29.20
C ARG A 282 -51.80 39.66 -30.59
N GLN A 283 -52.24 40.53 -31.49
CA GLN A 283 -51.62 40.68 -32.82
C GLN A 283 -50.17 41.18 -32.72
N LEU A 284 -49.88 42.12 -31.82
CA LEU A 284 -48.52 42.61 -31.59
C LEU A 284 -47.62 41.54 -30.98
N CYS A 285 -48.07 40.85 -29.93
CA CYS A 285 -47.30 39.83 -29.25
C CYS A 285 -47.04 38.60 -30.13
N SER A 286 -48.04 38.14 -30.89
CA SER A 286 -47.86 37.04 -31.85
C SER A 286 -46.86 37.37 -32.96
N GLY A 287 -46.68 38.66 -33.29
CA GLY A 287 -45.64 39.13 -34.21
C GLY A 287 -44.22 38.85 -33.71
N LEU A 288 -43.98 38.89 -32.39
CA LEU A 288 -42.67 38.59 -31.79
C LEU A 288 -42.33 37.09 -31.86
N ALA A 289 -43.34 36.23 -31.85
CA ALA A 289 -43.19 34.77 -31.93
C ALA A 289 -43.06 34.21 -33.36
N GLN A 290 -42.86 35.07 -34.38
CA GLN A 290 -42.67 34.64 -35.77
C GLN A 290 -41.24 34.16 -36.07
N SER A 291 -40.32 34.27 -35.11
CA SER A 291 -38.94 33.80 -35.25
C SER A 291 -38.69 32.59 -34.37
N ASP A 292 -37.74 31.73 -34.74
CA ASP A 292 -37.32 30.56 -33.95
C ASP A 292 -36.66 30.92 -32.60
N LEU A 293 -36.50 32.22 -32.31
CA LEU A 293 -35.90 32.76 -31.09
C LEU A 293 -36.90 32.97 -29.96
N PHE A 294 -38.21 33.08 -30.27
CA PHE A 294 -39.22 33.41 -29.27
C PHE A 294 -40.43 32.48 -29.39
N ARG A 295 -40.98 32.10 -28.24
CA ARG A 295 -42.26 31.40 -28.14
C ARG A 295 -43.21 32.20 -27.27
N GLU A 296 -44.41 32.49 -27.79
CA GLU A 296 -45.42 33.18 -26.98
C GLU A 296 -46.00 32.24 -25.93
N VAL A 297 -45.98 32.68 -24.67
CA VAL A 297 -46.61 32.00 -23.53
C VAL A 297 -47.95 32.64 -23.21
N GLY A 298 -48.04 33.97 -23.31
CA GLY A 298 -49.27 34.69 -23.04
C GLY A 298 -49.19 36.17 -23.38
N THR A 299 -50.37 36.80 -23.36
CA THR A 299 -50.55 38.23 -23.59
C THR A 299 -51.45 38.79 -22.50
N SER A 300 -51.02 39.88 -21.86
CA SER A 300 -51.84 40.67 -20.94
C SER A 300 -51.79 42.16 -21.28
N LEU A 301 -52.65 42.94 -20.62
CA LEU A 301 -52.76 44.38 -20.80
C LEU A 301 -52.36 45.09 -19.51
N GLU A 302 -51.44 46.03 -19.63
CA GLU A 302 -51.09 46.98 -18.59
C GLU A 302 -51.62 48.35 -19.04
N THR A 303 -52.88 48.64 -18.71
CA THR A 303 -53.61 49.79 -19.27
C THR A 303 -54.47 50.49 -18.22
N GLU A 304 -54.65 51.79 -18.39
CA GLU A 304 -55.76 52.55 -17.80
C GLU A 304 -56.65 53.08 -18.95
N VAL A 305 -57.96 52.83 -18.92
CA VAL A 305 -58.89 53.38 -19.93
C VAL A 305 -58.99 54.89 -19.69
N ALA A 306 -58.46 55.69 -20.61
CA ALA A 306 -58.01 57.04 -20.30
C ALA A 306 -59.05 58.17 -20.55
N ASP A 307 -59.91 58.06 -21.57
CA ASP A 307 -60.90 59.13 -21.87
C ASP A 307 -62.14 58.52 -22.54
N CYS A 308 -63.30 58.66 -21.89
CA CYS A 308 -64.61 58.25 -22.41
C CYS A 308 -65.56 59.44 -22.40
N ARG A 309 -66.23 59.70 -23.52
CA ARG A 309 -67.18 60.80 -23.70
C ARG A 309 -68.48 60.31 -24.30
N ASP A 310 -69.59 60.83 -23.81
CA ASP A 310 -70.91 60.58 -24.38
C ASP A 310 -71.13 61.45 -25.62
N ASN A 311 -71.95 60.94 -26.53
CA ASN A 311 -72.40 61.65 -27.71
C ASN A 311 -73.78 61.14 -28.16
N ALA A 312 -74.35 61.78 -29.18
CA ALA A 312 -75.67 61.44 -29.70
C ALA A 312 -75.80 59.99 -30.23
N SER A 313 -74.67 59.32 -30.48
CA SER A 313 -74.59 57.95 -30.99
C SER A 313 -74.04 56.97 -29.94
N GLY A 314 -74.09 57.31 -28.65
CA GLY A 314 -73.60 56.50 -27.54
C GLY A 314 -72.26 57.00 -26.97
N TRP A 315 -71.45 56.09 -26.45
CA TRP A 315 -70.16 56.44 -25.86
C TRP A 315 -68.99 56.23 -26.84
N SER A 316 -68.02 57.13 -26.76
CA SER A 316 -66.73 57.06 -27.45
C SER A 316 -65.60 57.00 -26.43
N CYS A 317 -64.65 56.07 -26.60
CA CYS A 317 -63.56 55.89 -25.65
C CYS A 317 -62.21 55.72 -26.38
N SER A 318 -61.12 56.19 -25.77
CA SER A 318 -59.75 55.90 -26.20
C SER A 318 -58.96 55.21 -25.10
N LEU A 319 -57.92 54.46 -25.49
CA LEU A 319 -57.05 53.73 -24.57
C LEU A 319 -55.59 53.96 -24.93
N GLU A 320 -54.79 54.20 -23.90
CA GLU A 320 -53.33 54.23 -23.99
C GLU A 320 -52.76 53.32 -22.90
N GLY A 321 -51.75 52.53 -23.24
CA GLY A 321 -51.09 51.65 -22.28
C GLY A 321 -50.05 50.77 -22.95
N ALA A 322 -49.84 49.59 -22.40
CA ALA A 322 -48.91 48.61 -22.93
C ALA A 322 -49.54 47.22 -23.10
N ALA A 323 -49.18 46.56 -24.20
CA ALA A 323 -49.32 45.13 -24.32
C ALA A 323 -48.11 44.48 -23.63
N VAL A 324 -48.38 43.60 -22.65
CA VAL A 324 -47.35 42.82 -21.96
C VAL A 324 -47.33 41.43 -22.60
N CYS A 325 -46.28 41.18 -23.38
CA CYS A 325 -46.06 39.91 -24.04
C CYS A 325 -45.16 39.03 -23.15
N SER A 326 -45.70 37.93 -22.63
CA SER A 326 -44.94 36.90 -21.92
C SER A 326 -44.39 35.92 -22.95
N LEU A 327 -43.07 35.87 -23.08
CA LEU A 327 -42.36 35.10 -24.10
C LEU A 327 -41.35 34.16 -23.44
N GLU A 328 -41.08 33.03 -24.06
CA GLU A 328 -39.87 32.24 -23.81
C GLU A 328 -38.83 32.60 -24.89
N THR A 329 -37.63 33.01 -24.49
CA THR A 329 -36.51 33.21 -25.41
C THR A 329 -35.67 31.95 -25.51
N ARG A 330 -35.26 31.59 -26.73
CA ARG A 330 -34.41 30.45 -27.01
C ARG A 330 -32.96 30.82 -26.74
N GLU A 331 -32.34 30.14 -25.78
CA GLU A 331 -30.90 30.22 -25.52
C GLU A 331 -30.29 28.85 -25.78
N THR A 332 -29.40 28.76 -26.77
CA THR A 332 -28.64 27.53 -27.03
C THR A 332 -27.33 27.59 -26.27
N ARG A 333 -27.07 26.59 -25.43
CA ARG A 333 -25.78 26.43 -24.78
C ARG A 333 -25.14 25.14 -25.22
N GLU A 334 -23.84 25.21 -25.46
CA GLU A 334 -23.02 24.03 -25.65
C GLU A 334 -22.72 23.44 -24.28
N VAL A 335 -23.11 22.18 -24.08
CA VAL A 335 -22.79 21.42 -22.88
C VAL A 335 -21.95 20.22 -23.26
N GLU A 336 -20.97 19.89 -22.43
CA GLU A 336 -20.17 18.70 -22.62
C GLU A 336 -20.87 17.50 -22.03
N VAL A 337 -20.92 16.42 -22.80
CA VAL A 337 -21.50 15.14 -22.43
C VAL A 337 -20.41 14.09 -22.46
N CYS A 338 -20.17 13.46 -21.32
CA CYS A 338 -19.25 12.35 -21.14
C CYS A 338 -20.10 11.08 -20.94
N ASP A 339 -19.82 9.99 -21.66
CA ASP A 339 -20.64 8.76 -21.60
C ASP A 339 -20.52 8.04 -20.24
N GLY A 340 -21.38 8.44 -19.30
CA GLY A 340 -21.69 7.72 -18.07
C GLY A 340 -23.17 7.92 -17.80
N VAL A 341 -24.00 6.94 -18.18
CA VAL A 341 -25.47 6.89 -18.00
C VAL A 341 -26.09 8.29 -17.85
N GLY A 342 -26.39 8.93 -18.99
CA GLY A 342 -27.14 10.19 -18.97
C GLY A 342 -28.39 10.04 -18.10
N PRO A 343 -28.90 11.14 -17.51
CA PRO A 343 -30.06 11.09 -16.63
C PRO A 343 -31.17 10.29 -17.33
N ALA A 344 -31.71 9.28 -16.64
CA ALA A 344 -32.80 8.48 -17.16
C ALA A 344 -33.88 9.44 -17.69
N ARG A 345 -34.12 9.36 -19.00
CA ARG A 345 -35.10 10.19 -19.71
C ARG A 345 -36.50 10.00 -19.14
#